data_AF-A0A1B6EYP5-F1
#
_entry.id   AF-A0A1B6EYP5-F1
#
_cell.length_a   1.000
_cell.length_b   1.000
_cell.length_c   1.000
_cell.angle_alpha   90.00
_cell.angle_beta   90.00
_cell.angle_gamma   90.00
#
_symmetry.space_group_name_H-M   'P 1'
#
loop_
_entity.id
_entity.type
_entity.pdbx_description
1 polymer ?
#
loop_
_entity_poly.entity_id
_entity_poly.type
_entity_poly.pdbx_seq_one_letter_code
_entity_poly.pdbx_strand_id
1 'polypeptide(L)'
;RACVKEVAPHVTWTHCCIHRQSLACKGLPPDFKSVLDEAVKIVNVIKSKALNSRLFKSLCEDMDSIHLNLLYHTEVRWLSRGKVLERLFELRYEVQLFFEETP
;
A
#
# COMPACT_ATOMS: atom_id res chain seq x y z
N ARG A 1 0.15 25.76 18.09
CA ARG A 1 -0.10 26.35 16.74
C ARG A 1 0.57 27.71 16.57
N ALA A 2 0.53 28.61 17.56
CA ALA A 2 1.20 29.92 17.50
C ALA A 2 2.73 29.79 17.30
N CYS A 3 3.43 29.01 18.13
CA CYS A 3 4.89 28.83 18.01
C CYS A 3 5.35 28.20 16.67
N VAL A 4 4.51 27.42 16.00
CA VAL A 4 4.84 26.85 14.67
C VAL A 4 4.68 27.91 13.57
N LYS A 5 3.74 28.84 13.72
CA LYS A 5 3.56 29.95 12.78
C LYS A 5 4.65 31.02 12.91
N GLU A 6 5.30 31.13 14.05
CA GLU A 6 6.47 32.00 14.22
C GLU A 6 7.66 31.53 13.37
N VAL A 7 7.86 30.21 13.28
CA VAL A 7 8.94 29.60 12.47
C VAL A 7 8.51 29.38 11.01
N ALA A 8 7.22 29.14 10.76
CA ALA A 8 6.66 28.88 9.43
C ALA A 8 5.34 29.65 9.22
N PRO A 9 5.39 30.95 8.88
CA PRO A 9 4.19 31.81 8.83
C PRO A 9 3.18 31.38 7.76
N HIS A 10 3.63 30.69 6.71
CA HIS A 10 2.79 30.19 5.63
C HIS A 10 2.26 28.76 5.85
N VAL A 11 2.51 28.17 7.03
CA VAL A 11 2.05 26.80 7.31
C VAL A 11 0.53 26.73 7.32
N THR A 12 -0.02 25.90 6.44
CA THR A 12 -1.46 25.61 6.39
C THR A 12 -1.74 24.36 7.22
N TRP A 13 -2.64 24.51 8.20
CA TRP A 13 -3.03 23.38 9.04
C TRP A 13 -4.12 22.56 8.36
N THR A 14 -3.83 21.30 8.07
CA THR A 14 -4.86 20.36 7.63
C THR A 14 -5.41 19.62 8.85
N HIS A 15 -6.68 19.85 9.17
CA HIS A 15 -7.32 19.36 10.41
C HIS A 15 -7.28 17.83 10.58
N CYS A 16 -7.23 17.07 9.48
CA CYS A 16 -6.81 15.67 9.46
C CYS A 16 -6.51 15.22 8.02
N CYS A 17 -5.27 14.85 7.73
CA CYS A 17 -4.88 14.35 6.40
C CYS A 17 -5.71 13.11 6.01
N ILE A 18 -6.05 12.24 6.96
CA ILE A 18 -6.86 11.04 6.75
C ILE A 18 -8.28 11.41 6.27
N HIS A 19 -8.91 12.43 6.87
CA HIS A 19 -10.24 12.87 6.46
C HIS A 19 -10.25 13.43 5.03
N ARG A 20 -9.24 14.24 4.66
CA ARG A 20 -9.11 14.74 3.28
C ARG A 20 -8.89 13.63 2.27
N GLN A 21 -8.11 12.62 2.63
CA GLN A 21 -7.92 11.45 1.79
C GLN A 21 -9.25 10.74 1.57
N SER A 22 -9.99 10.43 2.64
CA SER A 22 -11.32 9.81 2.55
C SER A 22 -12.29 10.60 1.65
N LEU A 23 -12.31 11.94 1.77
CA LEU A 23 -13.13 12.79 0.90
C LEU A 23 -12.71 12.72 -0.57
N ALA A 24 -11.40 12.75 -0.87
CA ALA A 24 -10.90 12.65 -2.24
C ALA A 24 -11.30 11.32 -2.91
N CYS A 25 -11.43 10.25 -2.13
CA CYS A 25 -11.81 8.94 -2.65
C CYS A 25 -13.28 8.79 -3.01
N LYS A 26 -14.15 9.66 -2.48
CA LYS A 26 -15.60 9.61 -2.75
C LYS A 26 -15.93 9.87 -4.22
N GLY A 27 -15.06 10.57 -4.95
CA GLY A 27 -15.24 10.87 -6.37
C GLY A 27 -14.61 9.85 -7.34
N LEU A 28 -13.98 8.78 -6.83
CA LEU A 28 -13.34 7.79 -7.68
C LEU A 28 -14.37 6.84 -8.30
N PRO A 29 -14.17 6.37 -9.54
CA PRO A 29 -15.01 5.34 -10.14
C PRO A 29 -15.07 4.08 -9.26
N PRO A 30 -16.24 3.41 -9.16
CA PRO A 30 -16.39 2.17 -8.38
C PRO A 30 -15.36 1.09 -8.76
N ASP A 31 -15.03 0.99 -10.05
CA ASP A 31 -14.05 0.03 -10.56
C ASP A 31 -12.64 0.29 -10.03
N PHE A 32 -12.28 1.56 -9.82
CA PHE A 32 -10.98 1.87 -9.25
C PHE A 32 -10.91 1.51 -7.76
N LYS A 33 -12.03 1.67 -7.05
CA LYS A 33 -12.14 1.23 -5.66
C LYS A 33 -12.01 -0.29 -5.55
N SER A 34 -12.67 -1.05 -6.44
CA SER A 34 -12.61 -2.52 -6.41
C SER A 34 -11.20 -3.03 -6.68
N VAL A 35 -10.47 -2.45 -7.64
CA VAL A 35 -9.06 -2.79 -7.91
C VAL A 35 -8.17 -2.52 -6.69
N LEU A 36 -8.32 -1.37 -6.04
CA LEU A 36 -7.55 -1.06 -4.83
C LEU A 36 -7.93 -1.99 -3.66
N ASP A 37 -9.21 -2.37 -3.55
CA ASP A 37 -9.69 -3.33 -2.55
C ASP A 37 -9.05 -4.70 -2.76
N GLU A 38 -8.96 -5.16 -4.01
CA GLU A 38 -8.34 -6.44 -4.34
C GLU A 38 -6.83 -6.44 -4.10
N ALA A 39 -6.14 -5.35 -4.49
CA ALA A 39 -4.71 -5.20 -4.23
C ALA A 39 -4.38 -5.30 -2.74
N VAL A 40 -5.21 -4.68 -1.87
CA VAL A 40 -5.03 -4.79 -0.43
C VAL A 40 -5.28 -6.21 0.08
N LYS A 41 -6.27 -6.94 -0.44
CA LYS A 41 -6.50 -8.33 -0.05
C LYS A 41 -5.30 -9.21 -0.37
N ILE A 42 -4.78 -9.11 -1.60
CA ILE A 42 -3.61 -9.89 -2.05
C ILE A 42 -2.42 -9.67 -1.12
N VAL A 43 -2.10 -8.41 -0.85
CA VAL A 43 -1.00 -8.02 0.03
C VAL A 43 -1.24 -8.54 1.45
N ASN A 44 -2.46 -8.41 1.96
CA ASN A 44 -2.80 -8.89 3.30
C ASN A 44 -2.66 -10.41 3.41
N VAL A 45 -2.99 -11.19 2.39
CA VAL A 45 -2.79 -12.65 2.40
C VAL A 45 -1.31 -13.00 2.54
N ILE A 46 -0.44 -12.40 1.72
CA ILE A 46 1.02 -12.62 1.79
C ILE A 46 1.59 -12.13 3.13
N LYS A 47 1.09 -11.01 3.64
CA LYS A 47 1.56 -10.40 4.89
C LYS A 47 0.96 -10.99 6.17
N SER A 48 -0.15 -11.72 6.08
CA SER A 48 -0.90 -12.25 7.23
C SER A 48 -0.09 -13.23 8.09
N LYS A 49 0.82 -13.98 7.46
CA LYS A 49 1.68 -14.96 8.10
C LYS A 49 3.15 -14.56 7.94
N ALA A 50 3.90 -14.64 9.03
CA ALA A 50 5.33 -14.35 9.02
C ALA A 50 6.11 -15.28 8.07
N LEU A 51 5.68 -16.54 7.94
CA LEU A 51 6.24 -17.49 6.97
C LEU A 51 6.03 -17.03 5.53
N ASN A 52 4.79 -16.68 5.16
CA ASN A 52 4.46 -16.19 3.81
C ASN A 52 5.29 -14.96 3.44
N SER A 53 5.44 -14.00 4.36
CA SER A 53 6.30 -12.83 4.14
C SER A 53 7.76 -13.20 3.89
N ARG A 54 8.29 -14.20 4.60
CA ARG A 54 9.67 -14.67 4.42
C ARG A 54 9.85 -15.43 3.10
N LEU A 55 8.91 -16.30 2.76
CA LEU A 55 8.92 -17.05 1.50
C LEU A 55 8.83 -16.10 0.30
N PHE A 56 7.89 -15.14 0.35
CA PHE A 56 7.76 -14.13 -0.68
C PHE A 56 9.04 -13.29 -0.83
N LYS A 57 9.69 -12.93 0.28
CA LYS A 57 10.98 -12.24 0.26
C LYS A 57 12.05 -13.06 -0.43
N SER A 58 12.16 -14.35 -0.10
CA SER A 58 13.12 -15.27 -0.74
C SER A 58 12.87 -15.35 -2.24
N LEU A 59 11.60 -15.52 -2.65
CA LEU A 59 11.22 -15.55 -4.06
C LEU A 59 11.63 -14.26 -4.79
N CYS A 60 11.41 -13.10 -4.18
CA CYS A 60 11.84 -11.82 -4.76
C CYS A 60 13.37 -11.71 -4.86
N GLU A 61 14.12 -12.29 -3.91
CA GLU A 61 15.58 -12.33 -3.98
C GLU A 61 16.07 -13.25 -5.11
N ASP A 62 15.45 -14.43 -5.26
CA ASP A 62 15.78 -15.41 -6.31
C ASP A 62 15.46 -14.88 -7.73
N MET A 63 14.45 -14.01 -7.84
CA MET A 63 14.05 -13.38 -9.10
C MET A 63 14.77 -12.06 -9.40
N ASP A 64 15.71 -11.62 -8.55
CA ASP A 64 16.39 -10.32 -8.64
C ASP A 64 15.40 -9.15 -8.77
N SER A 65 14.32 -9.21 -8.00
CA SER A 65 13.22 -8.26 -8.08
C SER A 65 13.63 -6.87 -7.58
N ILE A 66 13.04 -5.83 -8.16
CA ILE A 66 13.27 -4.43 -7.74
C ILE A 66 12.92 -4.17 -6.27
N HIS A 67 12.05 -4.99 -5.70
CA HIS A 67 11.58 -4.90 -4.33
C HIS A 67 11.54 -6.28 -3.70
N LEU A 68 12.01 -6.38 -2.46
CA LEU A 68 12.04 -7.66 -1.74
C LEU A 68 10.81 -7.91 -0.88
N ASN A 69 9.93 -6.91 -0.74
CA ASN A 69 8.76 -6.97 0.13
C ASN A 69 7.62 -6.09 -0.38
N LEU A 70 6.39 -6.55 -0.18
CA LEU A 70 5.19 -5.73 -0.35
C LEU A 70 5.04 -4.73 0.80
N LEU A 71 4.43 -3.58 0.51
CA LEU A 71 4.10 -2.58 1.54
C LEU A 71 2.96 -3.09 2.41
N TYR A 72 3.17 -3.10 3.73
CA TYR A 72 2.08 -3.38 4.65
C TYR A 72 1.07 -2.23 4.65
N HIS A 73 -0.20 -2.55 4.44
CA HIS A 73 -1.28 -1.57 4.54
C HIS A 73 -1.95 -1.67 5.91
N THR A 74 -2.16 -0.52 6.56
CA THR A 74 -3.17 -0.39 7.61
C THR A 74 -4.32 0.45 7.05
N GLU A 75 -5.56 -0.01 7.26
CA GLU A 75 -6.85 0.54 6.78
C GLU A 75 -6.99 2.07 6.91
N VAL A 76 -6.18 2.70 7.78
CA VAL A 76 -6.29 4.10 8.21
C VAL A 76 -5.76 5.11 7.18
N ARG A 77 -5.10 4.70 6.08
CA ARG A 77 -4.43 5.65 5.15
C ARG A 77 -4.63 5.32 3.67
N TRP A 78 -5.65 5.88 3.03
CA TRP A 78 -5.96 5.60 1.62
C TRP A 78 -4.84 5.98 0.63
N LEU A 79 -4.05 7.04 0.88
CA LEU A 79 -2.90 7.37 0.02
C LEU A 79 -1.82 6.28 0.00
N SER A 80 -1.81 5.38 1.00
CA SER A 80 -0.92 4.23 0.95
C SER A 80 -1.43 3.14 0.00
N ARG A 81 -2.72 3.11 -0.37
CA ARG A 81 -3.27 2.10 -1.30
C ARG A 81 -2.78 2.29 -2.73
N GLY A 82 -2.58 3.53 -3.16
CA GLY A 82 -1.94 3.82 -4.45
C GLY A 82 -0.52 3.25 -4.51
N LYS A 83 0.28 3.49 -3.47
CA LYS A 83 1.65 2.93 -3.36
C LYS A 83 1.68 1.41 -3.21
N VAL A 84 0.68 0.85 -2.52
CA VAL A 84 0.52 -0.60 -2.40
C VAL A 84 0.21 -1.20 -3.77
N LEU A 85 -0.70 -0.60 -4.53
CA LEU A 85 -1.01 -1.04 -5.90
C LEU A 85 0.20 -0.92 -6.82
N GLU A 86 0.93 0.19 -6.76
CA GLU A 86 2.17 0.42 -7.51
C GLU A 86 3.19 -0.69 -7.22
N ARG A 87 3.52 -0.92 -5.95
CA ARG A 87 4.47 -1.98 -5.56
C ARG A 87 3.97 -3.37 -5.91
N LEU A 88 2.66 -3.63 -5.78
CA LEU A 88 2.07 -4.90 -6.15
C LEU A 88 2.21 -5.15 -7.67
N PHE A 89 2.02 -4.12 -8.49
CA PHE A 89 2.14 -4.23 -9.94
C PHE A 89 3.60 -4.41 -10.41
N GLU A 90 4.52 -3.74 -9.74
CA GLU A 90 5.96 -3.93 -9.92
C GLU A 90 6.39 -5.38 -9.62
N LEU A 91 5.76 -6.01 -8.61
CA LEU A 91 6.02 -7.39 -8.19
C LEU A 91 5.00 -8.41 -8.71
N ARG A 92 4.30 -8.12 -9.82
CA ARG A 92 3.17 -8.94 -10.27
C ARG A 92 3.56 -10.39 -10.64
N TYR A 93 4.79 -10.62 -11.10
CA TYR A 93 5.25 -11.95 -11.50
C TYR A 93 5.60 -12.80 -10.28
N GLU A 94 6.28 -12.21 -9.30
CA GLU A 94 6.60 -12.79 -8.00
C GLU A 94 5.32 -13.13 -7.25
N VAL A 95 4.33 -12.22 -7.28
CA VAL A 95 3.02 -12.46 -6.67
C VAL A 95 2.30 -13.61 -7.36
N GLN A 96 2.29 -13.64 -8.69
CA GLN A 96 1.68 -14.74 -9.44
C GLN A 96 2.34 -16.08 -9.09
N LEU A 97 3.67 -16.17 -9.16
CA LEU A 97 4.43 -17.37 -8.83
C LEU A 97 4.21 -17.81 -7.37
N PHE A 98 4.17 -16.86 -6.43
CA PHE A 98 3.90 -17.16 -5.03
C PHE A 98 2.57 -17.90 -4.85
N PHE A 99 1.50 -17.50 -5.54
CA PHE A 99 0.20 -18.17 -5.48
C PHE A 99 0.11 -19.44 -6.33
N GLU A 100 0.99 -19.64 -7.30
CA GLU A 100 1.10 -20.91 -8.04
C GLU A 100 1.82 -21.98 -7.22
N GLU A 101 2.84 -21.60 -6.45
CA GLU A 101 3.63 -22.51 -5.61
C GLU A 101 3.04 -22.76 -4.22
N THR A 102 2.16 -21.87 -3.74
CA THR A 102 1.45 -22.05 -2.46
C THR A 102 -0.06 -22.22 -2.69
N PRO A 103 -0.62 -23.45 -2.53
CA PRO A 103 -2.05 -23.69 -2.67
C PRO A 103 -2.89 -23.04 -1.55
#